data_AF-A0AAW0C0M1-F1
#
_entry.id   AF-A0AAW0C0M1-F1
#
_cell.length_a   1.000
_cell.length_b   1.000
_cell.length_c   1.000
_cell.angle_alpha   90.00
_cell.angle_beta   90.00
_cell.angle_gamma   90.00
#
_symmetry.space_group_name_H-M   'P 1'
#
loop_
_entity.id
_entity.type
_entity.pdbx_description
1 polymer ?
#
loop_
_entity_poly.entity_id
_entity_poly.type
_entity_poly.pdbx_seq_one_letter_code
_entity_poly.pdbx_strand_id
1 'polypeptide(L)'
;MAQKTYAWISLWFLFTAPLMIWDAGYCLMRPRSMAGGDLYWFWKPYESYGKVDHVYGTKAWEDGEGFAGAAAILNLLETFANIAYLVGTHVHETRSAVIIGYTGATATLAKTLLYSLNQYFCNGCAVGHNTFVNLFAFWIFPNILWMVFPALIMLRLGSDMLRMMDASSGKSKAE
;
A
#
# COMPACT_ATOMS: atom_id res chain seq x y z
N MET A 1 -0.32 26.33 -15.57
CA MET A 1 0.50 26.20 -14.35
C MET A 1 1.14 24.82 -14.39
N ALA A 2 2.47 24.75 -14.26
CA ALA A 2 3.16 23.47 -14.12
C ALA A 2 2.68 22.79 -12.83
N GLN A 3 2.49 21.46 -12.89
CA GLN A 3 2.11 20.68 -11.72
C GLN A 3 3.23 20.77 -10.67
N LYS A 4 2.87 21.02 -9.40
CA LYS A 4 3.86 21.04 -8.34
C LYS A 4 4.27 19.60 -8.00
N THR A 5 5.56 19.32 -8.15
CA THR A 5 6.14 18.01 -7.83
C THR A 5 6.66 17.99 -6.40
N TYR A 6 6.42 16.88 -5.70
CA TYR A 6 6.92 16.65 -4.34
C TYR A 6 7.87 15.46 -4.33
N ALA A 7 9.14 15.73 -4.04
CA ALA A 7 10.17 14.70 -4.00
C ALA A 7 9.82 13.59 -2.99
N TRP A 8 9.32 13.94 -1.81
CA TRP A 8 8.97 12.95 -0.78
C TRP A 8 7.83 12.00 -1.20
N ILE A 9 6.82 12.49 -1.94
CA ILE A 9 5.73 11.65 -2.49
C ILE A 9 6.30 10.71 -3.55
N SER A 10 7.16 11.26 -4.40
CA SER A 10 7.79 10.49 -5.47
C SER A 10 8.69 9.39 -4.90
N LEU A 11 9.50 9.71 -3.89
CA LEU A 11 10.35 8.74 -3.20
C LEU A 11 9.52 7.67 -2.49
N TRP A 12 8.44 8.06 -1.80
CA TRP A 12 7.52 7.12 -1.17
C TRP A 12 6.98 6.11 -2.19
N PHE A 13 6.41 6.57 -3.30
CA PHE A 13 5.87 5.69 -4.35
C PHE A 13 6.96 4.87 -5.06
N LEU A 14 8.14 5.45 -5.28
CA LEU A 14 9.26 4.76 -5.93
C LEU A 14 9.77 3.59 -5.08
N PHE A 15 9.88 3.77 -3.76
CA PHE A 15 10.38 2.73 -2.87
C PHE A 15 9.31 1.72 -2.46
N THR A 16 8.05 2.15 -2.31
CA THR A 16 6.96 1.25 -1.92
C THR A 16 6.49 0.35 -3.07
N ALA A 17 6.52 0.81 -4.32
CA ALA A 17 6.12 0.02 -5.48
C ALA A 17 6.82 -1.37 -5.58
N PRO A 18 8.17 -1.47 -5.56
CA PRO A 18 8.83 -2.78 -5.63
C PRO A 18 8.54 -3.64 -4.39
N LEU A 19 8.41 -3.03 -3.21
CA LEU A 19 8.08 -3.74 -1.97
C LEU A 19 6.66 -4.34 -2.04
N MET A 20 5.70 -3.61 -2.58
CA MET A 20 4.31 -4.06 -2.72
C MET A 20 4.16 -5.13 -3.80
N ILE A 21 4.91 -5.03 -4.90
CA ILE A 21 4.98 -6.10 -5.93
C ILE A 21 5.58 -7.36 -5.31
N TRP A 22 6.66 -7.21 -4.53
CA TRP A 22 7.29 -8.33 -3.84
C TRP A 22 6.32 -9.03 -2.87
N ASP A 23 5.59 -8.25 -2.09
CA ASP A 23 4.59 -8.75 -1.14
C ASP A 23 3.39 -9.41 -1.83
N ALA A 24 2.85 -8.77 -2.86
CA ALA A 24 1.78 -9.35 -3.66
C ALA A 24 2.24 -10.65 -4.34
N GLY A 25 3.47 -10.68 -4.84
CA GLY A 25 4.09 -11.86 -5.41
C GLY A 25 4.13 -13.01 -4.42
N TYR A 26 4.58 -12.77 -3.18
CA TYR A 26 4.56 -13.79 -2.14
C TYR A 26 3.17 -14.38 -1.95
N CYS A 27 2.16 -13.53 -1.78
CA CYS A 27 0.79 -13.93 -1.49
C CYS A 27 0.11 -14.68 -2.65
N LEU A 28 0.28 -14.21 -3.88
CA LEU A 28 -0.38 -14.76 -5.06
C LEU A 28 0.28 -16.03 -5.59
N MET A 29 1.56 -16.26 -5.26
CA MET A 29 2.27 -17.48 -5.65
C MET A 29 2.27 -18.57 -4.58
N ARG A 30 1.45 -18.46 -3.52
CA ARG A 30 1.28 -19.56 -2.56
C ARG A 30 0.67 -20.78 -3.27
N PRO A 31 1.13 -22.01 -2.99
CA PRO A 31 2.16 -22.39 -2.01
C PRO A 31 3.61 -22.40 -2.57
N ARG A 32 3.83 -22.10 -3.85
CA ARG A 32 5.17 -22.10 -4.49
C ARG A 32 6.15 -21.16 -3.80
N SER A 33 5.66 -20.02 -3.30
CA SER A 33 6.44 -19.03 -2.54
C SER A 33 6.66 -19.39 -1.07
N MET A 34 5.94 -20.38 -0.52
CA MET A 34 6.01 -20.81 0.88
C MET A 34 7.06 -21.91 1.09
N ALA A 35 7.45 -22.17 2.34
CA ALA A 35 8.40 -23.22 2.68
C ALA A 35 7.97 -24.58 2.08
N GLY A 36 8.89 -25.21 1.35
CA GLY A 36 8.63 -26.44 0.57
C GLY A 36 8.23 -26.22 -0.89
N GLY A 37 7.93 -24.98 -1.29
CA GLY A 37 7.67 -24.59 -2.67
C GLY A 37 8.94 -24.32 -3.50
N ASP A 38 8.81 -24.37 -4.82
CA ASP A 38 9.92 -24.19 -5.78
C ASP A 38 10.44 -22.74 -5.87
N LEU A 39 9.62 -21.76 -5.48
CA LEU A 39 9.97 -20.34 -5.47
C LEU A 39 10.33 -19.81 -4.07
N TYR A 40 10.28 -20.67 -3.04
CA TYR A 40 10.54 -20.31 -1.64
C TYR A 40 11.85 -19.57 -1.42
N TRP A 41 12.91 -19.95 -2.14
CA TRP A 41 14.24 -19.37 -1.99
C TRP A 41 14.25 -17.84 -2.15
N PHE A 42 13.35 -17.31 -2.99
CA PHE A 42 13.21 -15.88 -3.24
C PHE A 42 12.50 -15.20 -2.06
N TRP A 43 11.41 -15.78 -1.57
CA TRP A 43 10.60 -15.24 -0.45
C TRP A 43 10.95 -15.79 0.93
N LYS A 44 12.15 -16.33 1.11
CA LYS A 44 12.60 -16.93 2.37
C LYS A 44 12.31 -16.09 3.63
N PRO A 45 12.47 -14.75 3.63
CA PRO A 45 12.15 -13.94 4.81
C PRO A 45 10.69 -14.06 5.30
N TYR A 46 9.75 -14.38 4.41
CA TYR A 46 8.34 -14.52 4.77
C TYR A 46 8.05 -15.73 5.66
N GLU A 47 8.94 -16.72 5.74
CA GLU A 47 8.75 -17.81 6.71
C GLU A 47 8.84 -17.28 8.15
N SER A 48 9.83 -16.43 8.42
CA SER A 48 9.97 -15.77 9.72
C SER A 48 8.87 -14.75 9.95
N TYR A 49 8.50 -14.00 8.90
CA TYR A 49 7.42 -13.03 8.99
C TYR A 49 6.05 -13.68 9.25
N GLY A 50 5.75 -14.81 8.61
CA GLY A 50 4.52 -15.58 8.81
C GLY A 50 4.35 -16.16 10.23
N LYS A 51 5.46 -16.26 10.99
CA LYS A 51 5.43 -16.59 12.43
C LYS A 51 5.01 -15.39 13.28
N VAL A 52 5.25 -14.16 12.81
CA VAL A 52 4.76 -12.94 13.47
C VAL A 52 3.33 -12.65 13.02
N ASP A 53 3.09 -12.63 11.72
CA ASP A 53 1.78 -12.35 11.15
C ASP A 53 1.24 -13.59 10.45
N HIS A 54 0.31 -14.28 11.12
CA HIS A 54 -0.22 -15.54 10.61
C HIS A 54 -1.03 -15.39 9.33
N VAL A 55 -1.44 -14.18 8.92
CA VAL A 55 -1.99 -13.93 7.57
C VAL A 55 -1.00 -14.35 6.48
N TYR A 56 0.29 -14.26 6.78
CA TYR A 56 1.38 -14.69 5.88
C TYR A 56 1.83 -16.12 6.11
N GLY A 57 1.29 -16.81 7.11
CA GLY A 57 1.67 -18.17 7.49
C GLY A 57 1.06 -19.25 6.57
N THR A 58 1.65 -20.45 6.64
CA THR A 58 1.16 -21.64 5.92
C THR A 58 -0.24 -22.05 6.37
N LYS A 59 -0.52 -21.96 7.68
CA LYS A 59 -1.83 -22.31 8.24
C LYS A 59 -2.96 -21.50 7.63
N ALA A 60 -2.82 -20.18 7.51
CA ALA A 60 -3.84 -19.33 6.89
C ALA A 60 -4.11 -19.72 5.42
N TRP A 61 -3.10 -20.18 4.70
CA TRP A 61 -3.28 -20.72 3.34
C TRP A 61 -4.01 -22.07 3.34
N GLU A 62 -3.60 -23.00 4.20
CA GLU A 62 -4.24 -24.32 4.34
C GLU A 62 -5.70 -24.23 4.78
N ASP A 63 -6.01 -23.27 5.67
CA ASP A 63 -7.35 -22.97 6.16
C ASP A 63 -8.20 -22.20 5.11
N GLY A 64 -7.62 -21.85 3.96
CA GLY A 64 -8.32 -21.18 2.86
C GLY A 64 -8.69 -19.71 3.15
N GLU A 65 -7.93 -19.02 4.01
CA GLU A 65 -8.21 -17.63 4.36
C GLU A 65 -7.98 -16.68 3.18
N GLY A 66 -9.02 -15.95 2.78
CA GLY A 66 -8.99 -15.09 1.59
C GLY A 66 -8.28 -13.74 1.76
N PHE A 67 -8.00 -13.30 2.99
CA PHE A 67 -7.56 -11.93 3.26
C PHE A 67 -6.22 -11.60 2.60
N ALA A 68 -5.20 -12.46 2.72
CA ALA A 68 -3.87 -12.22 2.17
C ALA A 68 -3.88 -12.05 0.64
N GLY A 69 -4.63 -12.91 -0.06
CA GLY A 69 -4.79 -12.84 -1.51
C GLY A 69 -5.56 -11.58 -1.94
N ALA A 70 -6.65 -11.24 -1.23
CA ALA A 70 -7.41 -10.02 -1.51
C ALA A 70 -6.56 -8.75 -1.32
N ALA A 71 -5.81 -8.68 -0.21
CA ALA A 71 -4.89 -7.58 0.06
C ALA A 71 -3.77 -7.48 -1.00
N ALA A 72 -3.27 -8.62 -1.49
CA ALA A 72 -2.26 -8.66 -2.55
C ALA A 72 -2.76 -8.10 -3.88
N ILE A 73 -4.02 -8.36 -4.26
CA ILE A 73 -4.61 -7.75 -5.46
C ILE A 73 -4.73 -6.23 -5.29
N LEU A 74 -5.13 -5.74 -4.11
CA LEU A 74 -5.15 -4.31 -3.82
C LEU A 74 -3.74 -3.71 -3.88
N ASN A 75 -2.71 -4.40 -3.37
CA ASN A 75 -1.30 -3.98 -3.52
C ASN A 75 -0.90 -3.77 -4.99
N LEU A 76 -1.34 -4.63 -5.91
CA LEU A 76 -1.05 -4.48 -7.34
C LEU A 76 -1.75 -3.27 -7.95
N LEU A 77 -3.03 -3.03 -7.60
CA LEU A 77 -3.79 -1.87 -8.06
C LEU A 77 -3.19 -0.55 -7.54
N GLU A 78 -2.82 -0.53 -6.26
CA GLU A 78 -2.13 0.60 -5.63
C GLU A 78 -0.77 0.84 -6.29
N THR A 79 -0.01 -0.23 -6.57
CA THR A 79 1.30 -0.11 -7.24
C THR A 79 1.16 0.44 -8.65
N PHE A 80 0.14 0.02 -9.39
CA PHE A 80 -0.16 0.60 -10.70
C PHE A 80 -0.41 2.11 -10.59
N ALA A 81 -1.22 2.54 -9.62
CA ALA A 81 -1.46 3.96 -9.37
C ALA A 81 -0.18 4.72 -8.99
N ASN A 82 0.68 4.13 -8.14
CA ASN A 82 1.96 4.71 -7.74
C ASN A 82 2.90 4.91 -8.94
N ILE A 83 3.03 3.89 -9.80
CA ILE A 83 3.84 3.98 -11.02
C ILE A 83 3.25 4.99 -12.01
N ALA A 84 1.94 4.97 -12.21
CA ALA A 84 1.26 5.92 -13.09
C ALA A 84 1.40 7.36 -12.60
N TYR A 85 1.37 7.60 -11.27
CA TYR A 85 1.71 8.90 -10.69
C TYR A 85 3.14 9.31 -11.04
N LEU A 86 4.13 8.41 -10.86
CA LEU A 86 5.54 8.71 -11.13
C LEU A 86 5.77 9.05 -12.60
N VAL A 87 5.25 8.24 -13.51
CA VAL A 87 5.33 8.47 -14.97
C VAL A 87 4.62 9.77 -15.34
N GLY A 88 3.41 9.97 -14.84
CA GLY A 88 2.64 11.19 -15.09
C GLY A 88 3.30 12.45 -14.52
N THR A 89 4.07 12.34 -13.43
CA THR A 89 4.73 13.49 -12.81
C THR A 89 6.11 13.79 -13.39
N HIS A 90 6.89 12.76 -13.77
CA HIS A 90 8.31 12.91 -14.13
C HIS A 90 8.64 12.63 -15.60
N VAL A 91 7.73 12.02 -16.37
CA VAL A 91 7.98 11.66 -17.78
C VAL A 91 7.05 12.43 -18.71
N HIS A 92 5.74 12.44 -18.42
CA HIS A 92 4.74 13.05 -19.31
C HIS A 92 4.12 14.35 -18.78
N GLU A 93 4.40 14.72 -17.52
CA GLU A 93 3.87 15.92 -16.86
C GLU A 93 2.34 16.11 -17.01
N THR A 94 1.58 15.02 -16.81
CA THR A 94 0.12 15.01 -16.97
C THR A 94 -0.61 15.46 -15.70
N ARG A 95 -1.61 16.33 -15.87
CA ARG A 95 -2.45 16.81 -14.75
C ARG A 95 -3.23 15.70 -14.05
N SER A 96 -3.52 14.60 -14.74
CA SER A 96 -4.20 13.43 -14.18
C SER A 96 -3.37 12.72 -13.12
N ALA A 97 -2.05 12.92 -13.10
CA ALA A 97 -1.17 12.31 -12.11
C ALA A 97 -1.60 12.65 -10.68
N VAL A 98 -2.02 13.88 -10.40
CA VAL A 98 -2.50 14.28 -9.06
C VAL A 98 -3.66 13.43 -8.58
N ILE A 99 -4.66 13.21 -9.45
CA ILE A 99 -5.85 12.41 -9.13
C ILE A 99 -5.45 10.95 -8.94
N ILE A 100 -4.62 10.40 -9.84
CA ILE A 100 -4.15 9.02 -9.76
C ILE A 100 -3.40 8.76 -8.45
N GLY A 101 -2.47 9.64 -8.08
CA GLY A 101 -1.71 9.53 -6.83
C GLY A 101 -2.61 9.67 -5.59
N TYR A 102 -3.59 10.57 -5.63
CA TYR A 102 -4.58 10.70 -4.57
C TYR A 102 -5.40 9.41 -4.40
N THR A 103 -5.90 8.84 -5.50
CA THR A 103 -6.69 7.60 -5.49
C THR A 103 -5.86 6.42 -4.99
N GLY A 104 -4.61 6.27 -5.45
CA GLY A 104 -3.69 5.22 -4.99
C GLY A 104 -3.40 5.30 -3.49
N ALA A 105 -3.14 6.52 -2.98
CA ALA A 105 -2.95 6.75 -1.55
C ALA A 105 -4.22 6.45 -0.74
N THR A 106 -5.40 6.80 -1.27
CA THR A 106 -6.69 6.49 -0.65
C THR A 106 -6.92 4.98 -0.53
N ALA A 107 -6.65 4.22 -1.60
CA ALA A 107 -6.76 2.77 -1.59
C ALA A 107 -5.81 2.15 -0.54
N THR A 108 -4.56 2.60 -0.51
CA THR A 108 -3.54 2.14 0.45
C THR A 108 -4.01 2.36 1.89
N LEU A 109 -4.50 3.58 2.19
CA LEU A 109 -5.00 3.93 3.52
C LEU A 109 -6.20 3.06 3.91
N ALA A 110 -7.19 2.94 3.02
CA ALA A 110 -8.40 2.17 3.27
C ALA A 110 -8.09 0.69 3.53
N LYS A 111 -7.22 0.08 2.72
CA LYS A 111 -6.77 -1.31 2.91
C LYS A 111 -6.04 -1.49 4.23
N THR A 112 -5.14 -0.57 4.60
CA THR A 112 -4.36 -0.66 5.85
C THR A 112 -5.25 -0.51 7.09
N LEU A 113 -6.25 0.38 7.02
CA LEU A 113 -7.29 0.49 8.04
C LEU A 113 -8.13 -0.77 8.13
N LEU A 114 -8.59 -1.30 6.99
CA LEU A 114 -9.33 -2.57 6.94
C LEU A 114 -8.53 -3.69 7.58
N TYR A 115 -7.22 -3.77 7.31
CA TYR A 115 -6.37 -4.79 7.90
C TYR A 115 -6.29 -4.66 9.42
N SER A 116 -6.05 -3.45 9.90
CA SER A 116 -5.95 -3.15 11.33
C SER A 116 -7.27 -3.43 12.06
N LEU A 117 -8.40 -3.04 11.47
CA LEU A 117 -9.73 -3.29 11.99
C LEU A 117 -10.07 -4.78 11.98
N ASN A 118 -9.69 -5.52 10.95
CA ASN A 118 -9.88 -6.96 10.90
C ASN A 118 -9.20 -7.64 12.09
N GLN A 119 -7.94 -7.27 12.37
CA GLN A 119 -7.22 -7.78 13.55
C GLN A 119 -7.89 -7.36 14.86
N TYR A 120 -8.37 -6.12 14.96
CA TYR A 120 -9.08 -5.65 16.14
C TYR A 120 -10.37 -6.45 16.40
N PHE A 121 -11.24 -6.61 15.39
CA PHE A 121 -12.52 -7.29 15.53
C PHE A 121 -12.41 -8.81 15.72
N CYS A 122 -11.30 -9.43 15.30
CA CYS A 122 -11.04 -10.84 15.57
C CYS A 122 -10.21 -11.08 16.85
N ASN A 123 -10.04 -10.06 17.71
CA ASN A 123 -9.22 -10.12 18.94
C ASN A 123 -7.75 -10.53 18.68
N GLY A 124 -7.16 -10.02 17.61
CA GLY A 124 -5.77 -10.29 17.23
C GLY A 124 -5.55 -11.71 16.73
N CYS A 125 -6.51 -12.32 16.05
CA CYS A 125 -6.46 -13.70 15.57
C CYS A 125 -5.17 -14.08 14.82
N ALA A 126 -4.54 -13.14 14.08
CA ALA A 126 -3.31 -13.43 13.34
C ALA A 126 -2.02 -12.92 14.00
N VAL A 127 -2.11 -12.01 14.97
CA VAL A 127 -0.94 -11.29 15.51
C VAL A 127 -0.88 -11.23 17.04
N GLY A 128 -1.95 -11.62 17.73
CA GLY A 128 -2.11 -11.50 19.18
C GLY A 128 -1.23 -12.45 20.00
N HIS A 129 -0.65 -13.47 19.36
CA HIS A 129 0.29 -14.40 19.99
C HIS A 129 1.70 -13.82 20.19
N ASN A 130 2.00 -12.68 19.57
CA ASN A 130 3.33 -12.07 19.64
C ASN A 130 3.62 -11.41 20.99
N THR A 131 4.90 -11.37 21.36
CA THR A 131 5.38 -10.44 22.38
C THR A 131 5.14 -8.99 21.92
N PHE A 132 4.94 -8.07 22.86
CA PHE A 132 4.71 -6.66 22.53
C PHE A 132 5.83 -6.07 21.65
N VAL A 133 7.09 -6.44 21.90
CA VAL A 133 8.25 -5.96 21.11
C VAL A 133 8.15 -6.42 19.66
N ASN A 134 7.88 -7.71 19.42
CA ASN A 134 7.74 -8.25 18.07
C ASN A 134 6.52 -7.66 17.36
N LEU A 135 5.39 -7.59 18.06
CA LEU A 135 4.17 -6.98 17.55
C LEU A 135 4.41 -5.53 17.15
N PHE A 136 5.09 -4.76 18.00
CA PHE A 136 5.38 -3.36 17.73
C PHE A 136 6.31 -3.20 16.51
N ALA A 137 7.45 -3.88 16.51
CA ALA A 137 8.48 -3.71 15.50
C ALA A 137 8.06 -4.18 14.10
N PHE A 138 7.34 -5.31 14.01
CA PHE A 138 7.05 -5.98 12.75
C PHE A 138 5.62 -5.78 12.25
N TRP A 139 4.70 -5.32 13.09
CA TRP A 139 3.31 -5.12 12.70
C TRP A 139 2.81 -3.70 12.97
N ILE A 140 2.86 -3.19 14.21
CA ILE A 140 2.30 -1.87 14.55
C ILE A 140 3.05 -0.75 13.83
N PHE A 141 4.37 -0.69 13.99
CA PHE A 141 5.19 0.40 13.45
C PHE A 141 5.10 0.47 11.91
N PRO A 142 5.26 -0.63 11.15
CA PRO A 142 5.03 -0.61 9.72
C PRO A 142 3.61 -0.17 9.35
N ASN A 143 2.56 -0.72 9.97
CA ASN A 143 1.19 -0.31 9.63
C ASN A 143 0.93 1.18 9.91
N ILE A 144 1.50 1.75 10.98
CA ILE A 144 1.42 3.20 11.25
C ILE A 144 2.03 4.01 10.10
N LEU A 145 3.21 3.62 9.59
CA LEU A 145 3.82 4.32 8.46
C LEU A 145 2.93 4.24 7.20
N TRP A 146 2.31 3.08 6.95
CA TRP A 146 1.40 2.86 5.81
C TRP A 146 0.03 3.52 5.99
N MET A 147 -0.30 4.03 7.17
CA MET A 147 -1.44 4.91 7.38
C MET A 147 -1.04 6.38 7.24
N VAL A 148 0.05 6.79 7.90
CA VAL A 148 0.46 8.20 7.98
C VAL A 148 0.89 8.74 6.61
N PHE A 149 1.78 8.04 5.88
CA PHE A 149 2.27 8.56 4.61
C PHE A 149 1.17 8.68 3.55
N PRO A 150 0.33 7.66 3.30
CA PRO A 150 -0.80 7.79 2.38
C PRO A 150 -1.79 8.89 2.79
N ALA A 151 -2.08 9.05 4.09
CA ALA A 151 -2.92 10.15 4.57
C ALA A 151 -2.31 11.53 4.24
N LEU A 152 -1.01 11.71 4.48
CA LEU A 152 -0.31 12.96 4.14
C LEU A 152 -0.30 13.22 2.62
N ILE A 153 -0.13 12.16 1.81
CA ILE A 153 -0.20 12.25 0.35
C ILE A 153 -1.59 12.68 -0.10
N MET A 154 -2.65 12.06 0.45
CA MET A 154 -4.03 12.44 0.18
C MET A 154 -4.28 13.91 0.50
N LEU A 155 -3.88 14.37 1.69
CA LEU A 155 -4.05 15.78 2.09
C LEU A 155 -3.32 16.73 1.15
N ARG A 156 -2.08 16.37 0.75
CA ARG A 156 -1.26 17.23 -0.10
C ARG A 156 -1.78 17.30 -1.53
N LEU A 157 -2.01 16.15 -2.17
CA LEU A 157 -2.51 16.08 -3.54
C LEU A 157 -3.97 16.59 -3.63
N GLY A 158 -4.78 16.33 -2.61
CA GLY A 158 -6.13 16.88 -2.51
C GLY A 158 -6.15 18.40 -2.44
N SER A 159 -5.23 19.00 -1.68
CA SER A 159 -5.07 20.47 -1.64
C SER A 159 -4.70 21.05 -3.01
N ASP A 160 -3.88 20.33 -3.78
CA ASP A 160 -3.51 20.76 -5.13
C ASP A 160 -4.67 20.61 -6.12
N MET A 161 -5.49 19.56 -5.99
CA MET A 161 -6.73 19.41 -6.75
C MET A 161 -7.69 20.59 -6.53
N LEU A 162 -7.93 20.97 -5.27
CA LEU A 162 -8.81 22.10 -4.93
C LEU A 162 -8.31 23.41 -5.57
N ARG A 163 -7.00 23.70 -5.47
CA ARG A 163 -6.39 24.88 -6.11
C ARG A 163 -6.54 24.88 -7.63
N MET A 164 -6.43 23.71 -8.27
CA MET A 164 -6.62 23.58 -9.71
C MET A 164 -8.08 23.86 -10.10
N MET A 165 -9.04 23.42 -9.29
CA MET A 165 -10.47 23.69 -9.49
C MET A 165 -10.79 25.18 -9.31
N ASP A 166 -10.27 25.83 -8.28
CA ASP A 166 -10.46 27.27 -8.04
C ASP A 166 -9.89 28.10 -9.20
N ALA A 167 -8.70 27.76 -9.67
CA ALA A 167 -8.07 28.43 -10.81
C ALA A 167 -8.87 28.26 -12.12
N SER A 168 -9.53 27.11 -12.33
CA SER A 168 -10.42 26.91 -13.48
C SER A 168 -11.71 27.72 -13.36
N SER A 169 -12.28 27.80 -12.16
CA SER A 169 -13.52 28.54 -11.89
C SER A 169 -13.33 30.06 -12.04
N GLY A 170 -12.16 30.58 -11.63
CA GLY A 170 -11.80 31.98 -11.80
C GLY A 170 -11.64 32.41 -13.27
N LYS A 171 -11.19 31.49 -14.14
CA LYS A 171 -11.11 31.74 -15.59
C LYS A 171 -12.48 31.79 -16.24
N SER A 172 -13.37 30.88 -15.86
CA SER A 172 -14.75 30.84 -16.38
C SER A 172 -15.59 32.08 -16.03
N LYS A 173 -15.19 32.89 -15.05
CA LYS A 173 -15.85 34.16 -14.70
C LYS A 173 -15.26 35.38 -15.40
N ALA A 174 -14.10 35.23 -16.04
CA ALA A 174 -13.39 36.31 -16.72
C ALA A 174 -13.56 36.27 -18.26
N GLU A 175 -14.15 35.19 -18.78
CA GLU A 175 -14.71 35.07 -20.14
C GLU A 175 -16.21 35.43 -20.10
#